data_AF-A0A959VKX6-F1
#
_entry.id   AF-A0A959VKX6-F1
#
_cell.length_a   1.000
_cell.length_b   1.000
_cell.length_c   1.000
_cell.angle_alpha   90.00
_cell.angle_beta   90.00
_cell.angle_gamma   90.00
#
_symmetry.space_group_name_H-M   'P 1'
#
loop_
_entity.id
_entity.type
_entity.pdbx_description
1 polymer ?
#
loop_
_entity_poly.entity_id
_entity_poly.type
_entity_poly.pdbx_seq_one_letter_code
_entity_poly.pdbx_strand_id
1 'polypeptide(L)'
;MSEEKGFTLWFTGLSGAGKTTISHLLADELIARGSKLEILDGDIVRENLSKGLGFSKEDRDINIRRIAFVADLLSRNGTPVITAAISPYREIRDEARELMGDRFIEVYIEASVDACAERDVKGLYAKAFSGEIKEFTGVSDPYEAPENPEIVVNTEEHEPEESAAILLAYLEERELIPAAVAS
;
A
#
# COMPACT_ATOMS: atom_id res chain seq x y z
N MET A 1 8.72 14.75 25.16
CA MET A 1 8.25 13.70 24.24
C MET A 1 8.41 14.31 22.86
N SER A 2 9.27 13.76 22.01
CA SER A 2 9.33 14.18 20.61
C SER A 2 7.93 13.98 20.01
N GLU A 3 7.40 14.99 19.33
CA GLU A 3 6.18 14.81 18.53
C GLU A 3 6.45 13.69 17.52
N GLU A 4 5.67 12.62 17.56
CA GLU A 4 5.73 11.58 16.52
C GLU A 4 5.40 12.26 15.18
N LYS A 5 6.34 12.21 14.24
CA LYS A 5 6.11 12.70 12.88
C LYS A 5 5.22 11.69 12.18
N GLY A 6 3.97 12.08 11.91
CA GLY A 6 3.08 11.26 11.11
C GLY A 6 3.52 11.24 9.64
N PHE A 7 3.47 10.07 9.02
CA PHE A 7 3.73 9.83 7.61
C PHE A 7 2.74 8.80 7.07
N THR A 8 2.66 8.66 5.75
CA THR A 8 1.86 7.65 5.07
C THR A 8 2.75 6.89 4.11
N LEU A 9 2.97 5.60 4.41
CA LEU A 9 3.47 4.64 3.45
C LEU A 9 2.33 4.21 2.55
N TRP A 10 2.37 4.67 1.31
CA TRP A 10 1.35 4.38 0.33
C TRP A 10 1.76 3.18 -0.52
N PHE A 11 1.32 1.98 -0.15
CA PHE A 11 1.63 0.81 -0.96
C PHE A 11 0.71 0.76 -2.18
N THR A 12 1.33 0.61 -3.35
CA THR A 12 0.66 0.33 -4.62
C THR A 12 1.27 -0.89 -5.28
N GLY A 13 0.47 -1.63 -6.05
CA GLY A 13 0.92 -2.85 -6.71
C GLY A 13 -0.25 -3.74 -7.11
N LEU A 14 0.01 -4.73 -7.95
CA LEU A 14 -1.00 -5.69 -8.41
C LEU A 14 -1.66 -6.47 -7.26
N SER A 15 -2.85 -7.01 -7.50
CA SER A 15 -3.45 -7.99 -6.58
C SER A 15 -2.46 -9.15 -6.39
N GLY A 16 -2.25 -9.65 -5.17
CA GLY A 16 -1.28 -10.74 -4.94
C GLY A 16 0.21 -10.33 -4.95
N ALA A 17 0.53 -9.04 -5.15
CA ALA A 17 1.92 -8.57 -5.12
C ALA A 17 2.60 -8.62 -3.74
N GLY A 18 1.87 -8.88 -2.65
CA GLY A 18 2.43 -9.01 -1.30
C GLY A 18 2.17 -7.84 -0.34
N LYS A 19 1.43 -6.80 -0.78
CA LYS A 19 1.13 -5.59 0.01
C LYS A 19 0.68 -5.86 1.45
N THR A 20 -0.38 -6.64 1.64
CA THR A 20 -0.97 -6.93 2.96
C THR A 20 0.01 -7.67 3.88
N THR A 21 0.77 -8.61 3.33
CA THR A 21 1.79 -9.36 4.10
C THR A 21 2.88 -8.42 4.60
N ILE A 22 3.45 -7.63 3.70
CA ILE A 22 4.53 -6.69 4.02
C ILE A 22 4.04 -5.60 4.98
N SER A 23 2.80 -5.11 4.81
CA SER A 23 2.25 -4.09 5.71
C SER A 23 2.08 -4.59 7.13
N HIS A 24 1.71 -5.86 7.33
CA HIS A 24 1.59 -6.44 8.67
C HIS A 24 2.96 -6.67 9.32
N LEU A 25 3.93 -7.23 8.58
CA LEU A 25 5.30 -7.40 9.10
C LEU A 25 5.92 -6.06 9.51
N LEU A 26 5.74 -5.04 8.68
CA LEU A 26 6.20 -3.69 8.99
C LEU A 26 5.47 -3.10 10.20
N ALA A 27 4.15 -3.31 10.30
CA ALA A 27 3.37 -2.83 11.43
C ALA A 27 3.80 -3.48 12.75
N ASP A 28 4.01 -4.79 12.77
CA ASP A 28 4.45 -5.52 13.95
C ASP A 28 5.77 -4.95 14.52
N GLU A 29 6.75 -4.70 13.65
CA GLU A 29 8.02 -4.10 14.05
C GLU A 29 7.86 -2.64 14.53
N LEU A 30 7.07 -1.83 13.81
CA LEU A 30 6.84 -0.43 14.19
C LEU A 30 6.11 -0.30 15.53
N ILE A 31 5.14 -1.20 15.79
CA ILE A 31 4.42 -1.30 17.07
C ILE A 31 5.38 -1.76 18.18
N ALA A 32 6.26 -2.73 17.90
CA ALA A 32 7.28 -3.17 18.86
C ALA A 32 8.25 -2.03 19.24
N ARG A 33 8.49 -1.09 18.33
CA ARG A 33 9.25 0.15 18.57
C ARG A 33 8.45 1.27 19.26
N GLY A 34 7.18 1.02 19.60
CA GLY A 34 6.31 1.94 20.32
C GLY A 34 5.46 2.86 19.45
N SER A 35 5.50 2.73 18.12
CA SER A 35 4.68 3.53 17.20
C SER A 35 3.20 3.20 17.37
N LYS A 36 2.35 4.24 17.35
CA LYS A 36 0.89 4.09 17.24
C LYS A 36 0.47 4.32 15.79
N LEU A 37 0.48 3.27 14.98
CA LEU A 37 0.18 3.32 13.56
C LEU A 37 -1.20 2.73 13.23
N GLU A 38 -1.72 3.06 12.05
CA GLU A 38 -2.94 2.47 11.49
C GLU A 38 -2.69 1.88 10.09
N ILE A 39 -3.39 0.80 9.77
CA ILE A 39 -3.37 0.18 8.44
C ILE A 39 -4.70 0.40 7.74
N LEU A 40 -4.65 0.97 6.54
CA LEU A 40 -5.78 1.11 5.63
C LEU A 40 -5.67 0.07 4.50
N ASP A 41 -6.02 -1.17 4.81
CA ASP A 41 -6.03 -2.28 3.84
C ASP A 41 -7.22 -2.17 2.88
N GLY A 42 -6.96 -2.33 1.59
CA GLY A 42 -7.97 -2.13 0.54
C GLY A 42 -9.17 -3.07 0.64
N ASP A 43 -9.00 -4.30 1.14
CA ASP A 43 -10.11 -5.23 1.33
C ASP A 43 -10.96 -4.82 2.53
N ILE A 44 -10.32 -4.52 3.67
CA ILE A 44 -11.00 -4.10 4.90
C ILE A 44 -11.74 -2.77 4.69
N VAL A 45 -11.12 -1.84 3.97
CA VAL A 45 -11.75 -0.57 3.58
C VAL A 45 -12.99 -0.82 2.74
N ARG A 46 -12.95 -1.75 1.77
CA ARG A 46 -14.09 -2.09 0.92
C ARG A 46 -15.24 -2.76 1.66
N GLU A 47 -14.95 -3.50 2.72
CA GLU A 47 -16.00 -4.08 3.57
C GLU A 47 -16.69 -3.05 4.47
N ASN A 48 -16.02 -1.92 4.73
CA ASN A 48 -16.45 -0.89 5.68
C ASN A 48 -16.65 0.48 5.00
N LEU A 49 -15.62 1.33 5.00
CA LEU A 49 -15.66 2.73 4.53
C LEU A 49 -16.11 2.88 3.06
N SER A 50 -15.77 1.90 2.23
CA SER A 50 -16.06 1.87 0.80
C SER A 50 -17.10 0.80 0.44
N LYS A 51 -17.88 0.33 1.42
CA LYS A 51 -18.95 -0.64 1.18
C LYS A 51 -19.95 -0.11 0.15
N GLY A 52 -20.23 -0.95 -0.84
CA GLY A 52 -21.16 -0.64 -1.93
C GLY A 52 -20.50 -0.09 -3.19
N LEU A 53 -19.22 0.30 -3.15
CA LEU A 53 -18.47 0.63 -4.37
C LEU A 53 -18.11 -0.66 -5.12
N GLY A 54 -18.27 -0.64 -6.44
CA GLY A 54 -17.83 -1.69 -7.33
C GLY A 54 -16.35 -1.56 -7.70
N PHE A 55 -16.04 -2.01 -8.91
CA PHE A 55 -14.68 -2.09 -9.46
C PHE A 55 -14.54 -1.34 -10.80
N SER A 56 -15.49 -0.49 -11.14
CA SER A 56 -15.35 0.45 -12.24
C SER A 56 -14.22 1.43 -11.95
N LYS A 57 -13.68 2.10 -12.99
CA LYS A 57 -12.69 3.17 -12.80
C LYS A 57 -13.18 4.22 -11.78
N GLU A 58 -14.40 4.71 -11.94
CA GLU A 58 -14.98 5.73 -11.06
C GLU A 58 -15.07 5.25 -9.60
N ASP A 59 -15.54 4.03 -9.36
CA ASP A 59 -15.62 3.46 -8.02
C ASP A 59 -14.25 3.25 -7.39
N ARG A 60 -13.25 2.86 -8.20
CA ARG A 60 -11.85 2.76 -7.76
C ARG A 60 -11.30 4.12 -7.38
N ASP A 61 -11.51 5.14 -8.20
CA ASP A 61 -11.07 6.51 -7.94
C ASP A 61 -11.68 7.03 -6.62
N ILE A 62 -12.99 6.82 -6.41
CA ILE A 62 -13.67 7.20 -5.16
C ILE A 62 -13.09 6.42 -3.97
N ASN A 63 -12.89 5.11 -4.10
CA ASN A 63 -12.31 4.30 -3.04
C ASN A 63 -10.92 4.81 -2.63
N ILE A 64 -10.06 5.12 -3.60
CA ILE A 64 -8.72 5.61 -3.32
C ILE A 64 -8.76 7.03 -2.71
N ARG A 65 -9.62 7.93 -3.20
CA ARG A 65 -9.79 9.26 -2.59
C ARG A 65 -10.28 9.18 -1.15
N ARG A 66 -11.15 8.21 -0.81
CA ARG A 66 -11.57 7.97 0.58
C ARG A 66 -10.41 7.50 1.46
N ILE A 67 -9.58 6.58 0.96
CA ILE A 67 -8.37 6.14 1.67
C ILE A 67 -7.42 7.32 1.88
N ALA A 68 -7.16 8.10 0.83
CA ALA A 68 -6.28 9.27 0.90
C ALA A 68 -6.77 10.31 1.91
N PHE A 69 -8.08 10.59 1.96
CA PHE A 69 -8.66 11.50 2.95
C PHE A 69 -8.41 11.03 4.38
N VAL A 70 -8.66 9.73 4.67
CA VAL A 70 -8.43 9.18 6.02
C VAL A 70 -6.94 9.15 6.37
N ALA A 71 -6.08 8.78 5.41
CA ALA A 71 -4.63 8.76 5.61
C ALA A 71 -4.07 10.17 5.90
N ASP A 72 -4.55 11.21 5.19
CA ASP A 72 -4.18 12.60 5.50
C ASP A 72 -4.62 13.00 6.91
N LEU A 73 -5.88 12.70 7.28
CA LEU A 73 -6.39 13.02 8.61
C LEU A 73 -5.54 12.41 9.73
N LEU A 74 -5.11 11.16 9.58
CA LEU A 74 -4.29 10.46 10.58
C LEU A 74 -2.85 11.01 10.57
N SER A 75 -2.21 11.04 9.40
CA SER A 75 -0.80 11.43 9.28
C SER A 75 -0.54 12.88 9.69
N ARG A 76 -1.43 13.82 9.34
CA ARG A 76 -1.28 15.22 9.76
C ARG A 76 -1.49 15.43 11.26
N ASN A 77 -2.06 14.44 11.97
CA ASN A 77 -2.19 14.43 13.43
C ASN A 77 -1.11 13.59 14.13
N GLY A 78 -0.04 13.20 13.42
CA GLY A 78 1.11 12.51 13.99
C GLY A 78 1.04 10.98 13.96
N THR A 79 -0.03 10.38 13.44
CA THR A 79 -0.18 8.92 13.34
C THR A 79 0.45 8.39 12.05
N PRO A 80 1.47 7.51 12.10
CA PRO A 80 1.93 6.79 10.92
C PRO A 80 0.82 5.94 10.31
N VAL A 81 0.72 5.93 8.99
CA VAL A 81 -0.30 5.16 8.25
C VAL A 81 0.39 4.27 7.23
N ILE A 82 -0.06 3.03 7.11
CA ILE A 82 0.28 2.16 5.98
C ILE A 82 -1.00 1.92 5.18
N THR A 83 -1.02 2.32 3.91
CA THR A 83 -2.12 1.95 3.01
C THR A 83 -1.71 0.70 2.24
N ALA A 84 -2.62 -0.26 2.08
CA ALA A 84 -2.39 -1.50 1.33
C ALA A 84 -3.51 -1.68 0.29
N ALA A 85 -3.54 -0.80 -0.71
CA ALA A 85 -4.53 -0.82 -1.79
C ALA A 85 -3.87 -1.01 -3.15
N ILE A 86 -4.61 -1.51 -4.14
CA ILE A 86 -4.06 -1.66 -5.51
C ILE A 86 -3.70 -0.30 -6.11
N SER A 87 -4.56 0.71 -5.91
CA SER A 87 -4.41 2.10 -6.40
C SER A 87 -3.87 2.19 -7.85
N PRO A 88 -4.59 1.63 -8.84
CA PRO A 88 -4.02 1.33 -10.16
C PRO A 88 -3.72 2.53 -11.05
N TYR A 89 -4.39 3.66 -10.86
CA TYR A 89 -4.25 4.84 -11.73
C TYR A 89 -3.32 5.86 -11.09
N ARG A 90 -2.30 6.32 -11.85
CA ARG A 90 -1.29 7.27 -11.37
C ARG A 90 -1.92 8.59 -10.94
N GLU A 91 -2.84 9.11 -11.75
CA GLU A 91 -3.55 10.38 -11.50
C GLU A 91 -4.09 10.46 -10.07
N ILE A 92 -4.70 9.38 -9.58
CA ILE A 92 -5.30 9.36 -8.24
C ILE A 92 -4.25 9.19 -7.14
N ARG A 93 -3.12 8.54 -7.42
CA ARG A 93 -1.98 8.50 -6.48
C ARG A 93 -1.30 9.87 -6.39
N ASP A 94 -1.21 10.60 -7.51
CA ASP A 94 -0.69 11.96 -7.54
C ASP A 94 -1.60 12.93 -6.77
N GLU A 95 -2.92 12.80 -6.86
CA GLU A 95 -3.87 13.53 -6.00
C GLU A 95 -3.61 13.27 -4.50
N ALA A 96 -3.39 12.00 -4.13
CA ALA A 96 -3.08 11.64 -2.75
C ALA A 96 -1.73 12.22 -2.29
N ARG A 97 -0.72 12.19 -3.16
CA ARG A 97 0.60 12.79 -2.94
C ARG A 97 0.49 14.29 -2.73
N GLU A 98 -0.25 15.01 -3.57
CA GLU A 98 -0.47 16.45 -3.44
C GLU A 98 -1.17 16.79 -2.10
N LEU A 99 -2.18 16.01 -1.71
CA LEU A 99 -2.92 16.20 -0.47
C LEU A 99 -2.01 16.10 0.78
N MET A 100 -1.12 15.11 0.81
CA MET A 100 -0.30 14.79 1.97
C MET A 100 1.08 15.48 1.97
N GLY A 101 1.56 15.92 0.81
CA GLY A 101 2.88 16.53 0.63
C GLY A 101 4.00 15.60 1.10
N ASP A 102 4.96 16.13 1.85
CA ASP A 102 6.14 15.39 2.35
C ASP A 102 5.79 14.21 3.28
N ARG A 103 4.55 14.12 3.77
CA ARG A 103 4.09 12.96 4.55
C ARG A 103 3.84 11.74 3.67
N PHE A 104 3.68 11.90 2.36
CA PHE A 104 3.40 10.83 1.43
C PHE A 104 4.68 10.13 0.96
N ILE A 105 4.72 8.82 1.07
CA ILE A 105 5.83 7.98 0.62
C ILE A 105 5.24 6.87 -0.24
N GLU A 106 5.41 6.95 -1.55
CA GLU A 106 4.93 5.93 -2.48
C GLU A 106 5.86 4.73 -2.48
N VAL A 107 5.29 3.59 -2.11
CA VAL A 107 5.97 2.30 -2.08
C VAL A 107 5.41 1.44 -3.20
N TYR A 108 6.22 1.22 -4.23
CA TYR A 108 5.85 0.31 -5.30
C TYR A 108 6.18 -1.12 -4.88
N ILE A 109 5.15 -1.89 -4.54
CA ILE A 109 5.26 -3.34 -4.33
C ILE A 109 5.18 -4.01 -5.71
N GLU A 110 6.36 -4.17 -6.31
CA GLU A 110 6.55 -4.67 -7.66
C GLU A 110 6.47 -6.19 -7.69
N ALA A 111 5.62 -6.69 -8.59
CA ALA A 111 5.55 -8.09 -9.00
C ALA A 111 4.87 -8.15 -10.37
N SER A 112 5.27 -9.08 -11.20
CA SER A 112 4.65 -9.39 -12.48
C SER A 112 3.25 -9.97 -12.30
N VAL A 113 2.41 -9.83 -13.35
CA VAL A 113 1.10 -10.47 -13.42
C VAL A 113 1.24 -11.99 -13.27
N ASP A 114 2.26 -12.59 -13.89
CA ASP A 114 2.49 -14.04 -13.84
C ASP A 114 2.84 -14.51 -12.43
N ALA A 115 3.75 -13.84 -11.73
CA ALA A 115 4.06 -14.18 -10.33
C ALA A 115 2.85 -13.99 -9.40
N CYS A 116 2.06 -12.93 -9.61
CA CYS A 116 0.83 -12.71 -8.85
C CYS A 116 -0.24 -13.78 -9.13
N ALA A 117 -0.36 -14.20 -10.39
CA ALA A 117 -1.27 -15.25 -10.84
C ALA A 117 -0.83 -16.66 -10.41
N GLU A 118 0.47 -16.90 -10.26
CA GLU A 118 0.98 -18.17 -9.72
C GLU A 118 0.63 -18.30 -8.23
N ARG A 119 0.75 -17.20 -7.48
CA ARG A 119 0.38 -17.15 -6.06
C ARG A 119 -1.14 -17.29 -5.84
N ASP A 120 -1.93 -16.64 -6.71
CA ASP A 120 -3.41 -16.51 -6.70
C ASP A 120 -4.10 -16.78 -5.36
N VAL A 121 -3.64 -16.08 -4.31
CA VAL A 121 -4.01 -16.34 -2.91
C VAL A 121 -5.53 -16.30 -2.68
N LYS A 122 -6.25 -15.55 -3.52
CA LYS A 122 -7.69 -15.31 -3.44
C LYS A 122 -8.49 -16.00 -4.56
N GLY A 123 -7.83 -16.73 -5.46
CA GLY A 123 -8.48 -17.32 -6.64
C GLY A 123 -9.04 -16.29 -7.64
N LEU A 124 -8.56 -15.05 -7.59
CA LEU A 124 -9.09 -13.94 -8.39
C LEU A 124 -8.48 -13.90 -9.79
N TYR A 125 -7.22 -14.30 -9.94
CA TYR A 125 -6.58 -14.37 -11.26
C TYR A 125 -7.21 -15.48 -12.11
N ALA A 126 -7.44 -16.67 -11.53
CA ALA A 126 -8.13 -17.75 -12.23
C ALA A 126 -9.52 -17.31 -12.76
N LYS A 127 -10.28 -16.56 -11.94
CA LYS A 127 -11.58 -16.00 -12.32
C LYS A 127 -11.50 -14.87 -13.34
N ALA A 128 -10.45 -14.06 -13.28
CA ALA A 128 -10.21 -13.01 -14.27
C ALA A 128 -9.87 -13.61 -15.64
N PHE A 129 -8.97 -14.60 -15.69
CA PHE A 129 -8.59 -15.28 -16.93
C PHE A 129 -9.72 -16.10 -17.54
N SER A 130 -10.63 -16.64 -16.73
CA SER A 130 -11.84 -17.31 -17.22
C SER A 130 -12.95 -16.35 -17.68
N GLY A 131 -12.81 -15.05 -17.43
CA GLY A 131 -13.79 -14.02 -17.78
C GLY A 131 -14.98 -13.90 -16.80
N GLU A 132 -14.93 -14.58 -15.65
CA GLU A 132 -15.93 -14.42 -14.58
C GLU A 132 -15.85 -13.01 -13.96
N ILE A 133 -14.63 -12.48 -13.79
CA ILE A 133 -14.39 -11.10 -13.36
C ILE A 133 -14.04 -10.25 -14.58
N LYS A 134 -14.93 -9.32 -14.91
CA LYS A 134 -14.80 -8.49 -16.13
C LYS A 134 -13.75 -7.39 -16.03
N GLU A 135 -13.57 -6.80 -14.85
CA GLU A 135 -12.70 -5.63 -14.62
C GLU A 135 -11.66 -5.95 -13.55
N PHE A 136 -10.60 -6.67 -13.96
CA PHE A 136 -9.53 -7.09 -13.07
C PHE A 136 -8.21 -6.43 -13.43
N THR A 137 -7.65 -5.69 -12.47
CA THR A 137 -6.43 -4.92 -12.64
C THR A 137 -5.24 -5.82 -12.99
N GLY A 138 -4.52 -5.47 -14.06
CA GLY A 138 -3.41 -6.25 -14.61
C GLY A 138 -3.82 -7.32 -15.61
N VAL A 139 -5.12 -7.57 -15.82
CA VAL A 139 -5.63 -8.52 -16.83
C VAL A 139 -6.53 -7.81 -17.83
N SER A 140 -7.66 -7.26 -17.37
CA SER A 140 -8.66 -6.58 -18.22
C SER A 140 -8.83 -5.09 -17.90
N ASP A 141 -8.26 -4.63 -16.79
CA ASP A 141 -8.18 -3.23 -16.36
C ASP A 141 -6.70 -2.86 -16.15
N PRO A 142 -6.20 -1.67 -16.55
CA PRO A 142 -4.78 -1.36 -16.50
C PRO A 142 -4.26 -1.19 -15.06
N TYR A 143 -2.96 -1.45 -14.90
CA TYR A 143 -2.18 -1.00 -13.75
C TYR A 143 -1.09 -0.06 -14.26
N GLU A 144 -1.15 1.20 -13.86
CA GLU A 144 -0.16 2.21 -14.22
C GLU A 144 0.93 2.22 -13.14
N ALA A 145 2.03 1.52 -13.38
CA ALA A 145 3.15 1.47 -12.45
C ALA A 145 3.65 2.91 -12.12
N PRO A 146 4.07 3.17 -10.87
CA PRO A 146 4.66 4.45 -10.48
C PRO A 146 5.92 4.73 -11.30
N GLU A 147 6.07 5.97 -11.78
CA GLU A 147 7.26 6.36 -12.55
C GLU A 147 8.42 6.79 -11.64
N ASN A 148 8.11 7.42 -10.50
CA ASN A 148 9.08 7.92 -9.54
C ASN A 148 8.64 7.62 -8.09
N PRO A 149 8.46 6.34 -7.72
CA PRO A 149 8.15 6.01 -6.33
C PRO A 149 9.34 6.33 -5.43
N GLU A 150 9.09 6.69 -4.17
CA GLU A 150 10.15 6.87 -3.18
C GLU A 150 10.94 5.59 -2.92
N ILE A 151 10.28 4.43 -3.03
CA ILE A 151 10.91 3.13 -2.87
C ILE A 151 10.20 2.05 -3.70
N VAL A 152 10.99 1.15 -4.27
CA VAL A 152 10.51 -0.05 -4.98
C VAL A 152 10.90 -1.27 -4.16
N VAL A 153 9.97 -2.20 -4.01
CA VAL A 153 10.17 -3.49 -3.35
C VAL A 153 9.71 -4.57 -4.33
N ASN A 154 10.68 -5.25 -4.95
CA ASN A 154 10.41 -6.36 -5.86
C ASN A 154 10.20 -7.65 -5.05
N THR A 155 8.96 -8.13 -5.01
CA THR A 155 8.60 -9.33 -4.22
C THR A 155 8.84 -10.64 -4.96
N GLU A 156 9.40 -10.60 -6.17
CA GLU A 156 9.96 -11.79 -6.85
C GLU A 156 11.42 -12.02 -6.47
N GLU A 157 12.12 -10.98 -6.02
CA GLU A 157 13.54 -11.04 -5.63
C GLU A 157 13.76 -11.11 -4.12
N HIS A 158 12.75 -10.74 -3.34
CA HIS A 158 12.83 -10.65 -1.89
C HIS A 158 11.71 -11.42 -1.20
N GLU A 159 12.08 -12.11 -0.12
CA GLU A 159 11.10 -12.66 0.80
C GLU A 159 10.36 -11.55 1.57
N PRO A 160 9.18 -11.81 2.14
CA PRO A 160 8.39 -10.79 2.84
C PRO A 160 9.14 -10.08 3.98
N GLU A 161 9.96 -10.80 4.75
CA GLU A 161 10.75 -10.24 5.85
C GLU A 161 11.87 -9.32 5.34
N GLU A 162 12.51 -9.69 4.22
CA GLU A 162 13.54 -8.87 3.57
C GLU A 162 12.92 -7.59 3.00
N SER A 163 11.75 -7.72 2.38
CA SER A 163 10.93 -6.60 1.88
C SER A 163 10.56 -5.62 2.98
N ALA A 164 10.14 -6.12 4.15
CA ALA A 164 9.86 -5.28 5.32
C ALA A 164 11.15 -4.62 5.86
N ALA A 165 12.27 -5.34 5.89
CA ALA A 165 13.56 -4.80 6.33
C ALA A 165 14.06 -3.64 5.45
N ILE A 166 13.86 -3.72 4.13
CA ILE A 166 14.17 -2.63 3.19
C ILE A 166 13.37 -1.36 3.55
N LEU A 167 12.08 -1.50 3.85
CA LEU A 167 11.21 -0.38 4.23
C LEU A 167 11.59 0.21 5.59
N LEU A 168 11.95 -0.62 6.56
CA LEU A 168 12.43 -0.17 7.86
C LEU A 168 13.72 0.63 7.73
N ALA A 169 14.69 0.14 6.97
CA ALA A 169 15.95 0.84 6.73
C ALA A 169 15.72 2.21 6.07
N TYR A 170 14.82 2.27 5.09
CA TYR A 170 14.43 3.53 4.45
C TYR A 170 13.80 4.53 5.45
N LEU A 171 12.90 4.07 6.32
CA LEU A 171 12.27 4.92 7.34
C LEU A 171 13.29 5.44 8.37
N GLU A 172 14.26 4.61 8.76
CA GLU A 172 15.36 5.00 9.65
C GLU A 172 16.25 6.06 9.02
N GLU A 173 16.66 5.87 7.75
CA GLU A 173 17.50 6.83 7.01
C GLU A 173 16.81 8.20 6.87
N ARG A 174 15.49 8.20 6.72
CA ARG A 174 14.66 9.42 6.63
C ARG A 174 14.36 10.05 7.99
N GLU A 175 14.85 9.49 9.10
CA GLU A 175 14.58 9.91 10.47
C GLU A 175 13.06 9.98 10.79
N LEU A 176 12.28 9.10 10.15
CA LEU A 176 10.83 8.98 10.38
C LEU A 176 10.52 8.06 11.55
N ILE A 177 11.42 7.11 11.82
CA ILE A 177 11.34 6.21 12.98
C ILE A 177 12.70 6.16 13.70
N PRO A 178 12.73 5.83 15.00
CA PRO A 178 13.98 5.57 15.69
C PRO A 178 14.72 4.39 15.05
N ALA A 179 16.04 4.49 14.99
CA ALA A 179 16.90 3.37 14.64
C ALA A 179 16.65 2.17 15.57
N ALA A 180 16.76 0.96 15.02
CA ALA A 180 16.68 -0.25 15.83
C ALA A 180 17.62 -0.15 17.04
N VAL A 181 17.07 -0.45 18.24
CA VAL A 181 17.90 -0.53 19.43
C VAL A 181 18.79 -1.76 19.26
N ALA A 182 20.10 -1.53 19.08
CA ALA A 182 21.07 -2.62 19.06
C ALA A 182 20.91 -3.42 20.36
N SER A 183 20.62 -4.73 20.20
CA SER A 183 20.51 -5.67 21.33
C SER A 183 21.87 -6.15 21.80
#